data_AF-A0ABD2W0K8-F1
#
_entry.id   AF-A0ABD2W0K8-F1
#
_cell.length_a   1.000
_cell.length_b   1.000
_cell.length_c   1.000
_cell.angle_alpha   90.00
_cell.angle_beta   90.00
_cell.angle_gamma   90.00
#
_symmetry.space_group_name_H-M   'P 1'
#
loop_
_entity.id
_entity.type
_entity.pdbx_description
1 polymer ?
#
loop_
_entity_poly.entity_id
_entity_poly.type
_entity_poly.pdbx_seq_one_letter_code
_entity_poly.pdbx_strand_id
1 'polypeptide(L)'
;MQDQFDNLSVHTQKGIDFLERYGHFIRDRCAIEEEYATKLRNLVKRYQPKKKDEEDYQYSPCKAFRKELNEVNDQAGQREVIAENLQANVLRELGLLVKEFKDDRKKYLQEGVRLRTSLASQIGTLERARKAYEKAFRESERASENYQKADADLDLSRAEVEKQRMNMNLKTQQSEEAKTEYAKQLQTTNDMQNMHYNSSMPEVFANLQELDEKRIKNMRNYMLKSVEIERAVAPIIAQCLDGIEKAAHEINEKEDTLLVIERYKSGFQPPGDFPFEDLSAAKMQIDGNSKLSQPVMQPIHNHLTVKGTMSGGKMKKRVGIFNIFSSNKKLIEVCIALKNNVPGYGDGQKEDYSDLPPNQRKKRLQQRIDEIQAKIQQESAAHDGLTKMKGVYEQNPALGDPLTIESQLTQSTNKLEKLAADLAKYQGYLDEAIKAGVNLSSPSQLQRKPTTNGSATRPLSSRRSSHSGGEESLSRSASDSSVSNATANQANKKSAPSTPQPTHGPESGLGTSRTSLPGSGGEEYYVDEVDAQPPLGTCKALYPFDATSEGSIPMYDGEELYMIELDQGDGWTRVRRISQPIEGFVPTSYIECHLYNT
;
A
#
# COMPACT_ATOMS: atom_id res chain seq x y z
N MET A 1 -18.22 -21.14 40.05
CA MET A 1 -18.36 -19.68 39.84
C MET A 1 -18.07 -18.85 41.09
N GLN A 2 -18.57 -19.18 42.29
CA GLN A 2 -18.26 -18.45 43.54
C GLN A 2 -16.74 -18.30 43.81
N ASP A 3 -15.98 -19.24 43.29
CA ASP A 3 -14.52 -19.40 43.26
C ASP A 3 -13.81 -18.72 42.07
N GLN A 4 -14.53 -18.31 41.03
CA GLN A 4 -13.98 -17.93 39.71
C GLN A 4 -13.83 -16.42 39.50
N PHE A 5 -13.85 -15.62 40.58
CA PHE A 5 -13.81 -14.15 40.53
C PHE A 5 -12.65 -13.60 39.68
N ASP A 6 -11.46 -14.17 39.87
CA ASP A 6 -10.24 -13.68 39.23
C ASP A 6 -10.23 -14.01 37.72
N ASN A 7 -10.83 -15.15 37.31
CA ASN A 7 -11.05 -15.50 35.91
C ASN A 7 -12.14 -14.64 35.24
N LEU A 8 -13.23 -14.32 35.95
CA LEU A 8 -14.27 -13.39 35.47
C LEU A 8 -13.73 -11.96 35.30
N SER A 9 -12.82 -11.52 36.18
CA SER A 9 -12.09 -10.26 36.02
C SER A 9 -11.29 -10.21 34.71
N VAL A 10 -10.58 -11.30 34.36
CA VAL A 10 -9.81 -11.40 33.11
C VAL A 10 -10.71 -11.51 31.88
N HIS A 11 -11.79 -12.30 31.94
CA HIS A 11 -12.75 -12.44 30.84
C HIS A 11 -13.41 -11.10 30.47
N THR A 12 -13.96 -10.42 31.46
CA THR A 12 -14.64 -9.12 31.26
C THR A 12 -13.68 -8.04 30.74
N GLN A 13 -12.39 -8.07 31.12
CA GLN A 13 -11.36 -7.21 30.53
C GLN A 13 -11.17 -7.51 29.04
N LYS A 14 -10.84 -8.77 28.69
CA LYS A 14 -10.58 -9.20 27.30
C LYS A 14 -11.74 -8.86 26.35
N GLY A 15 -12.98 -8.94 26.83
CA GLY A 15 -14.16 -8.55 26.08
C GLY A 15 -14.25 -7.03 25.83
N ILE A 16 -13.92 -6.20 26.81
CA ILE A 16 -13.82 -4.73 26.63
C ILE A 16 -12.67 -4.40 25.66
N ASP A 17 -11.52 -5.05 25.79
CA ASP A 17 -10.36 -4.86 24.90
C ASP A 17 -10.67 -5.29 23.45
N PHE A 18 -11.60 -6.22 23.25
CA PHE A 18 -12.12 -6.59 21.94
C PHE A 18 -13.08 -5.52 21.38
N LEU A 19 -13.94 -4.93 22.23
CA LEU A 19 -14.81 -3.82 21.82
C LEU A 19 -14.01 -2.57 21.42
N GLU A 20 -12.90 -2.28 22.12
CA GLU A 20 -11.97 -1.20 21.73
C GLU A 20 -11.28 -1.49 20.40
N ARG A 21 -10.81 -2.72 20.17
CA ARG A 21 -10.24 -3.13 18.86
C ARG A 21 -11.26 -3.04 17.72
N TYR A 22 -12.54 -3.31 17.97
CA TYR A 22 -13.60 -3.06 16.99
C TYR A 22 -13.81 -1.56 16.74
N GLY A 23 -13.75 -0.73 17.78
CA GLY A 23 -13.74 0.73 17.63
C GLY A 23 -12.57 1.22 16.78
N HIS A 24 -11.37 0.64 16.94
CA HIS A 24 -10.21 0.97 16.11
C HIS A 24 -10.46 0.59 14.64
N PHE A 25 -10.88 -0.64 14.37
CA PHE A 25 -11.25 -1.07 13.01
C PHE A 25 -12.28 -0.15 12.33
N ILE A 26 -13.28 0.36 13.07
CA ILE A 26 -14.26 1.32 12.51
C ILE A 26 -13.62 2.69 12.23
N ARG A 27 -12.72 3.18 13.09
CA ARG A 27 -11.95 4.42 12.83
C ARG A 27 -11.10 4.30 11.56
N ASP A 28 -10.39 3.18 11.44
CA ASP A 28 -9.47 2.94 10.32
C ASP A 28 -10.26 2.80 9.00
N ARG A 29 -11.47 2.21 9.06
CA ARG A 29 -12.42 2.19 7.93
C ARG A 29 -12.94 3.58 7.55
N CYS A 30 -13.29 4.45 8.52
CA CYS A 30 -13.67 5.84 8.21
C CYS A 30 -12.58 6.55 7.41
N ALA A 31 -11.31 6.44 7.85
CA ALA A 31 -10.18 7.05 7.16
C ALA A 31 -10.00 6.52 5.72
N ILE A 32 -10.24 5.23 5.46
CA ILE A 32 -10.19 4.64 4.11
C ILE A 32 -11.30 5.21 3.21
N GLU A 33 -12.53 5.35 3.70
CA GLU A 33 -13.64 5.93 2.93
C GLU A 33 -13.42 7.43 2.65
N GLU A 34 -12.91 8.20 3.63
CA GLU A 34 -12.51 9.61 3.49
C GLU A 34 -11.38 9.79 2.46
N GLU A 35 -10.36 8.94 2.51
CA GLU A 35 -9.22 8.98 1.58
C GLU A 35 -9.66 8.60 0.16
N TYR A 36 -10.53 7.59 0.01
CA TYR A 36 -11.10 7.19 -1.27
C TYR A 36 -11.98 8.30 -1.88
N ALA A 37 -12.87 8.91 -1.09
CA ALA A 37 -13.65 10.07 -1.51
C ALA A 37 -12.75 11.23 -1.94
N THR A 38 -11.72 11.53 -1.16
CA THR A 38 -10.71 12.57 -1.47
C THR A 38 -9.97 12.26 -2.77
N LYS A 39 -9.60 11.00 -3.03
CA LYS A 39 -8.98 10.55 -4.28
C LYS A 39 -9.93 10.71 -5.48
N LEU A 40 -11.22 10.38 -5.33
CA LEU A 40 -12.26 10.59 -6.36
C LEU A 40 -12.53 12.08 -6.65
N ARG A 41 -12.74 12.92 -5.64
CA ARG A 41 -12.90 14.38 -5.82
C ARG A 41 -11.69 14.99 -6.53
N ASN A 42 -10.47 14.57 -6.16
CA ASN A 42 -9.24 15.02 -6.82
C ASN A 42 -9.09 14.44 -8.23
N LEU A 43 -9.64 13.26 -8.55
CA LEU A 43 -9.75 12.76 -9.92
C LEU A 43 -10.64 13.70 -10.75
N VAL A 44 -11.89 13.91 -10.32
CA VAL A 44 -12.85 14.78 -11.03
C VAL A 44 -12.28 16.18 -11.26
N LYS A 45 -11.72 16.80 -10.21
CA LYS A 45 -11.11 18.14 -10.26
C LYS A 45 -9.93 18.25 -11.24
N ARG A 46 -9.24 17.15 -11.58
CA ARG A 46 -8.16 17.13 -12.58
C ARG A 46 -8.67 17.09 -14.02
N TYR A 47 -9.87 16.53 -14.25
CA TYR A 47 -10.45 16.33 -15.59
C TYR A 47 -11.62 17.26 -15.94
N GLN A 48 -12.18 18.01 -14.97
CA GLN A 48 -13.22 19.01 -15.24
C GLN A 48 -12.74 20.08 -16.25
N PRO A 49 -13.62 20.57 -17.15
CA PRO A 49 -13.28 21.51 -18.21
C PRO A 49 -12.72 22.84 -17.70
N LYS A 50 -11.75 23.40 -18.41
CA LYS A 50 -11.24 24.76 -18.15
C LYS A 50 -12.00 25.74 -19.04
N LYS A 51 -12.39 26.89 -18.52
CA LYS A 51 -13.21 27.90 -19.23
C LYS A 51 -12.69 28.31 -20.61
N LYS A 52 -11.38 28.24 -20.83
CA LYS A 52 -10.74 28.54 -22.13
C LYS A 52 -11.06 27.54 -23.25
N ASP A 53 -11.61 26.38 -22.90
CA ASP A 53 -11.87 25.25 -23.80
C ASP A 53 -13.38 25.06 -24.07
N GLU A 54 -14.25 25.96 -23.57
CA GLU A 54 -15.73 25.81 -23.64
C GLU A 54 -16.28 25.55 -25.04
N GLU A 55 -15.65 26.09 -26.09
CA GLU A 55 -16.03 25.87 -27.48
C GLU A 55 -15.92 24.42 -27.97
N ASP A 56 -15.05 23.60 -27.37
CA ASP A 56 -14.93 22.17 -27.67
C ASP A 56 -15.93 21.33 -26.85
N TYR A 57 -16.48 21.88 -25.76
CA TYR A 57 -17.49 21.21 -24.93
C TYR A 57 -18.93 21.35 -25.44
N GLN A 58 -19.10 21.82 -26.68
CA GLN A 58 -20.39 21.81 -27.38
C GLN A 58 -20.80 20.42 -27.90
N TYR A 59 -19.84 19.51 -28.08
CA TYR A 59 -20.08 18.18 -28.66
C TYR A 59 -20.61 17.16 -27.63
N SER A 60 -21.39 16.17 -28.07
CA SER A 60 -22.10 15.23 -27.19
C SER A 60 -21.19 14.33 -26.33
N PRO A 61 -20.05 13.76 -26.79
CA PRO A 61 -19.10 13.09 -25.89
C PRO A 61 -18.56 14.01 -24.80
N CYS A 62 -18.32 15.29 -25.12
CA CYS A 62 -17.77 16.26 -24.17
C CYS A 62 -18.81 16.68 -23.12
N LYS A 63 -20.10 16.71 -23.49
CA LYS A 63 -21.24 16.88 -22.57
C LYS A 63 -21.45 15.63 -21.70
N ALA A 64 -21.38 14.44 -22.29
CA ALA A 64 -21.52 13.15 -21.60
C ALA A 64 -20.42 12.94 -20.55
N PHE A 65 -19.16 13.14 -20.92
CA PHE A 65 -18.02 13.07 -19.99
C PHE A 65 -18.14 14.07 -18.83
N ARG A 66 -18.68 15.27 -19.06
CA ARG A 66 -18.96 16.22 -17.98
C ARG A 66 -20.04 15.70 -17.01
N LYS A 67 -21.04 14.96 -17.50
CA LYS A 67 -22.04 14.32 -16.63
C LYS A 67 -21.41 13.18 -15.82
N GLU A 68 -20.66 12.29 -16.47
CA GLU A 68 -19.89 11.23 -15.80
C GLU A 68 -18.98 11.77 -14.68
N LEU A 69 -18.25 12.86 -14.95
CA LEU A 69 -17.43 13.54 -13.94
C LEU A 69 -18.24 14.09 -12.75
N ASN A 70 -19.51 14.47 -12.95
CA ASN A 70 -20.39 14.89 -11.85
C ASN A 70 -20.88 13.68 -11.03
N GLU A 71 -21.36 12.62 -11.70
CA GLU A 71 -21.82 11.40 -11.02
C GLU A 71 -20.69 10.76 -10.18
N VAL A 72 -19.43 10.78 -10.66
CA VAL A 72 -18.27 10.30 -9.90
C VAL A 72 -17.90 11.23 -8.73
N ASN A 73 -18.19 12.54 -8.81
CA ASN A 73 -18.06 13.45 -7.67
C ASN A 73 -19.14 13.20 -6.61
N ASP A 74 -20.34 12.84 -7.05
CA ASP A 74 -21.47 12.63 -6.15
C ASP A 74 -21.35 11.26 -5.47
N GLN A 75 -20.86 10.23 -6.18
CA GLN A 75 -20.35 8.98 -5.57
C GLN A 75 -19.27 9.24 -4.51
N ALA A 76 -18.37 10.22 -4.69
CA ALA A 76 -17.39 10.59 -3.68
C ALA A 76 -18.06 11.21 -2.44
N GLY A 77 -19.08 12.05 -2.62
CA GLY A 77 -19.92 12.55 -1.52
C GLY A 77 -20.62 11.42 -0.76
N GLN A 78 -21.12 10.39 -1.45
CA GLN A 78 -21.71 9.23 -0.79
C GLN A 78 -20.71 8.40 0.04
N ARG A 79 -19.41 8.48 -0.27
CA ARG A 79 -18.34 7.84 0.52
C ARG A 79 -18.00 8.64 1.78
N GLU A 80 -17.98 9.97 1.69
CA GLU A 80 -17.93 10.86 2.87
C GLU A 80 -19.13 10.60 3.80
N VAL A 81 -20.34 10.48 3.26
CA VAL A 81 -21.56 10.17 4.04
C VAL A 81 -21.46 8.82 4.78
N ILE A 82 -20.81 7.80 4.21
CA ILE A 82 -20.51 6.55 4.95
C ILE A 82 -19.57 6.83 6.12
N ALA A 83 -18.45 7.53 5.88
CA ALA A 83 -17.44 7.81 6.89
C ALA A 83 -18.02 8.62 8.07
N GLU A 84 -18.71 9.73 7.78
CA GLU A 84 -19.39 10.58 8.76
C GLU A 84 -20.38 9.77 9.61
N ASN A 85 -21.21 8.92 8.98
CA ASN A 85 -22.22 8.15 9.71
C ASN A 85 -21.61 7.03 10.55
N LEU A 86 -20.54 6.37 10.09
CA LEU A 86 -19.78 5.41 10.90
C LEU A 86 -19.11 6.12 12.09
N GLN A 87 -18.51 7.29 11.88
CA GLN A 87 -17.86 8.06 12.92
C GLN A 87 -18.86 8.54 13.99
N ALA A 88 -19.97 9.14 13.55
CA ALA A 88 -20.97 9.77 14.41
C ALA A 88 -21.88 8.76 15.14
N ASN A 89 -22.27 7.65 14.50
CA ASN A 89 -23.27 6.71 15.03
C ASN A 89 -22.70 5.35 15.47
N VAL A 90 -21.46 5.04 15.13
CA VAL A 90 -20.79 3.79 15.56
C VAL A 90 -19.56 4.10 16.41
N LEU A 91 -18.56 4.81 15.89
CA LEU A 91 -17.29 5.05 16.61
C LEU A 91 -17.48 5.85 17.91
N ARG A 92 -18.19 6.97 17.85
CA ARG A 92 -18.45 7.82 19.02
C ARG A 92 -19.23 7.08 20.11
N GLU A 93 -20.26 6.33 19.71
CA GLU A 93 -21.10 5.55 20.63
C GLU A 93 -20.34 4.37 21.26
N LEU A 94 -19.52 3.66 20.48
CA LEU A 94 -18.58 2.65 20.99
C LEU A 94 -17.65 3.23 22.05
N GLY A 95 -17.08 4.42 21.81
CA GLY A 95 -16.19 5.10 22.76
C GLY A 95 -16.86 5.45 24.10
N LEU A 96 -18.13 5.87 24.06
CA LEU A 96 -18.93 6.11 25.27
C LEU A 96 -19.22 4.80 26.02
N LEU A 97 -19.65 3.76 25.30
CA LEU A 97 -20.01 2.47 25.87
C LEU A 97 -18.79 1.73 26.47
N VAL A 98 -17.63 1.82 25.83
CA VAL A 98 -16.36 1.30 26.36
C VAL A 98 -16.03 1.96 27.71
N LYS A 99 -16.21 3.28 27.82
CA LYS A 99 -15.97 3.99 29.07
C LYS A 99 -16.94 3.54 30.16
N GLU A 100 -18.24 3.48 29.85
CA GLU A 100 -19.28 2.98 30.75
C GLU A 100 -18.92 1.59 31.31
N PHE A 101 -18.57 0.63 30.44
CA PHE A 101 -18.16 -0.70 30.87
C PHE A 101 -16.85 -0.74 31.67
N LYS A 102 -15.89 0.14 31.41
CA LYS A 102 -14.65 0.24 32.22
C LYS A 102 -14.95 0.74 33.63
N ASP A 103 -15.80 1.76 33.76
CA ASP A 103 -16.20 2.33 35.05
C ASP A 103 -17.08 1.36 35.86
N ASP A 104 -18.09 0.74 35.25
CA ASP A 104 -18.95 -0.24 35.93
C ASP A 104 -18.21 -1.53 36.30
N ARG A 105 -17.40 -2.11 35.40
CA ARG A 105 -16.57 -3.29 35.72
C ARG A 105 -15.65 -3.01 36.91
N LYS A 106 -15.03 -1.83 36.96
CA LYS A 106 -14.18 -1.40 38.08
C LYS A 106 -14.96 -1.36 39.38
N LYS A 107 -16.15 -0.75 39.38
CA LYS A 107 -17.08 -0.68 40.53
C LYS A 107 -17.47 -2.07 41.04
N TYR A 108 -17.89 -2.98 40.17
CA TYR A 108 -18.29 -4.34 40.57
C TYR A 108 -17.12 -5.19 41.10
N LEU A 109 -15.93 -5.08 40.49
CA LEU A 109 -14.74 -5.77 40.99
C LEU A 109 -14.25 -5.18 42.33
N GLN A 110 -14.32 -3.86 42.53
CA GLN A 110 -14.01 -3.23 43.81
C GLN A 110 -14.94 -3.72 44.93
N GLU A 111 -16.24 -3.88 44.64
CA GLU A 111 -17.20 -4.43 45.61
C GLU A 111 -16.90 -5.90 45.94
N GLY A 112 -16.63 -6.76 44.95
CA GLY A 112 -16.22 -8.14 45.21
C GLY A 112 -14.93 -8.27 46.03
N VAL A 113 -13.94 -7.38 45.80
CA VAL A 113 -12.72 -7.29 46.63
C VAL A 113 -13.05 -6.83 48.05
N ARG A 114 -13.95 -5.85 48.23
CA ARG A 114 -14.42 -5.39 49.55
C ARG A 114 -15.08 -6.53 50.33
N LEU A 115 -15.97 -7.29 49.68
CA LEU A 115 -16.66 -8.44 50.28
C LEU A 115 -15.69 -9.57 50.66
N ARG A 116 -14.76 -9.95 49.78
CA ARG A 116 -13.71 -10.96 50.08
C ARG A 116 -12.83 -10.53 51.25
N THR A 117 -12.42 -9.25 51.29
CA THR A 117 -11.58 -8.69 52.35
C THR A 117 -12.30 -8.65 53.70
N SER A 118 -13.59 -8.27 53.70
CA SER A 118 -14.42 -8.26 54.91
C SER A 118 -14.55 -9.67 55.51
N LEU A 119 -14.78 -10.68 54.68
CA LEU A 119 -14.87 -12.08 55.14
C LEU A 119 -13.53 -12.59 55.69
N ALA A 120 -12.42 -12.33 55.01
CA ALA A 120 -11.08 -12.69 55.51
C ALA A 120 -10.75 -12.04 56.87
N SER A 121 -11.10 -10.77 57.06
CA SER A 121 -10.90 -10.05 58.32
C SER A 121 -11.72 -10.65 59.49
N GLN A 122 -12.96 -11.05 59.22
CA GLN A 122 -13.82 -11.68 60.23
C GLN A 122 -13.36 -13.11 60.56
N ILE A 123 -12.93 -13.90 59.58
CA ILE A 123 -12.31 -15.22 59.81
C ILE A 123 -11.03 -15.07 60.66
N GLY A 124 -10.18 -14.08 60.37
CA GLY A 124 -9.02 -13.75 61.20
C GLY A 124 -9.37 -13.25 62.61
N THR A 125 -10.62 -12.87 62.87
CA THR A 125 -11.13 -12.50 64.21
C THR A 125 -11.65 -13.73 64.95
N LEU A 126 -12.40 -14.59 64.27
CA LEU A 126 -12.79 -15.91 64.77
C LEU A 126 -11.57 -16.76 65.18
N GLU A 127 -10.53 -16.81 64.34
CA GLU A 127 -9.30 -17.54 64.68
C GLU A 127 -8.63 -17.02 65.95
N ARG A 128 -8.61 -15.69 66.16
CA ARG A 128 -8.02 -15.08 67.37
C ARG A 128 -8.84 -15.40 68.61
N ALA A 129 -10.17 -15.32 68.54
CA ALA A 129 -11.05 -15.71 69.63
C ALA A 129 -10.93 -17.20 69.97
N ARG A 130 -10.87 -18.07 68.94
CA ARG A 130 -10.62 -19.51 69.10
C ARG A 130 -9.29 -19.80 69.78
N LYS A 131 -8.20 -19.20 69.31
CA LYS A 131 -6.84 -19.38 69.89
C LYS A 131 -6.75 -18.83 71.32
N ALA A 132 -7.50 -17.76 71.64
CA ALA A 132 -7.62 -17.26 73.00
C ALA A 132 -8.36 -18.24 73.93
N TYR A 133 -9.49 -18.81 73.47
CA TYR A 133 -10.22 -19.84 74.21
C TYR A 133 -9.39 -21.12 74.40
N GLU A 134 -8.75 -21.65 73.35
CA GLU A 134 -7.87 -22.83 73.45
C GLU A 134 -6.71 -22.61 74.44
N LYS A 135 -6.22 -21.38 74.59
CA LYS A 135 -5.23 -21.02 75.61
C LYS A 135 -5.84 -20.95 77.01
N ALA A 136 -6.93 -20.20 77.19
CA ALA A 136 -7.57 -19.98 78.48
C ALA A 136 -8.08 -21.29 79.10
N PHE A 137 -8.62 -22.19 78.27
CA PHE A 137 -9.04 -23.54 78.67
C PHE A 137 -7.87 -24.35 79.25
N ARG A 138 -6.73 -24.42 78.54
CA ARG A 138 -5.52 -25.13 79.04
C ARG A 138 -4.93 -24.49 80.30
N GLU A 139 -5.08 -23.18 80.49
CA GLU A 139 -4.68 -22.52 81.74
C GLU A 139 -5.64 -22.84 82.89
N SER A 140 -6.94 -23.00 82.61
CA SER A 140 -7.96 -23.47 83.57
C SER A 140 -7.75 -24.91 84.00
N GLU A 141 -7.53 -25.84 83.07
CA GLU A 141 -7.23 -27.25 83.37
C GLU A 141 -6.02 -27.38 84.32
N ARG A 142 -4.91 -26.68 84.00
CA ARG A 142 -3.71 -26.65 84.85
C ARG A 142 -3.96 -26.04 86.22
N ALA A 143 -4.79 -24.99 86.32
CA ALA A 143 -5.14 -24.38 87.60
C ALA A 143 -6.02 -25.31 88.45
N SER A 144 -6.93 -26.07 87.83
CA SER A 144 -7.72 -27.10 88.48
C SER A 144 -6.86 -28.27 88.97
N GLU A 145 -5.95 -28.79 88.12
CA GLU A 145 -4.98 -29.80 88.53
C GLU A 145 -4.12 -29.34 89.73
N ASN A 146 -3.63 -28.10 89.70
CA ASN A 146 -2.77 -27.56 90.76
C ASN A 146 -3.56 -27.33 92.06
N TYR A 147 -4.82 -26.93 91.97
CA TYR A 147 -5.71 -26.89 93.14
C TYR A 147 -5.97 -28.29 93.69
N GLN A 148 -6.32 -29.27 92.86
CA GLN A 148 -6.57 -30.66 93.30
C GLN A 148 -5.34 -31.29 93.98
N LYS A 149 -4.13 -31.02 93.47
CA LYS A 149 -2.87 -31.47 94.08
C LYS A 149 -2.64 -30.79 95.43
N ALA A 150 -2.94 -29.49 95.56
CA ALA A 150 -2.76 -28.76 96.82
C ALA A 150 -3.81 -29.11 97.89
N ASP A 151 -5.06 -29.34 97.50
CA ASP A 151 -6.18 -29.72 98.39
C ASP A 151 -6.04 -31.16 98.94
N ALA A 152 -5.18 -31.98 98.30
CA ALA A 152 -4.82 -33.32 98.72
C ALA A 152 -3.47 -33.42 99.48
N ASP A 153 -2.74 -32.31 99.59
CA ASP A 153 -1.44 -32.24 100.29
C ASP A 153 -1.65 -31.92 101.78
N LEU A 154 -1.11 -32.78 102.65
CA LEU A 154 -1.26 -32.65 104.10
C LEU A 154 -0.23 -31.69 104.73
N ASP A 155 0.85 -31.37 104.01
CA ASP A 155 1.94 -30.51 104.49
C ASP A 155 1.75 -29.03 104.09
N LEU A 156 0.80 -28.71 103.19
CA LEU A 156 0.46 -27.34 102.79
C LEU A 156 -0.42 -26.61 103.80
N SER A 157 -0.23 -25.29 103.93
CA SER A 157 -1.10 -24.48 104.78
C SER A 157 -2.46 -24.20 104.13
N ARG A 158 -3.51 -24.05 104.95
CA ARG A 158 -4.85 -23.68 104.49
C ARG A 158 -4.88 -22.38 103.65
N ALA A 159 -3.95 -21.46 103.89
CA ALA A 159 -3.82 -20.22 103.13
C ALA A 159 -3.29 -20.46 101.70
N GLU A 160 -2.43 -21.46 101.52
CA GLU A 160 -1.88 -21.83 100.20
C GLU A 160 -2.89 -22.63 99.38
N VAL A 161 -3.65 -23.54 100.02
CA VAL A 161 -4.77 -24.25 99.38
C VAL A 161 -5.85 -23.27 98.90
N GLU A 162 -6.28 -22.33 99.76
CA GLU A 162 -7.27 -21.31 99.37
C GLU A 162 -6.73 -20.36 98.28
N LYS A 163 -5.43 -20.02 98.30
CA LYS A 163 -4.78 -19.27 97.21
C LYS A 163 -4.85 -20.03 95.87
N GLN A 164 -4.67 -21.35 95.86
CA GLN A 164 -4.86 -22.15 94.63
C GLN A 164 -6.34 -22.24 94.23
N ARG A 165 -7.27 -22.31 95.18
CA ARG A 165 -8.72 -22.27 94.91
C ARG A 165 -9.14 -20.96 94.23
N MET A 166 -8.66 -19.82 94.73
CA MET A 166 -8.90 -18.51 94.11
C MET A 166 -8.31 -18.43 92.69
N ASN A 167 -7.10 -18.96 92.48
CA ASN A 167 -6.46 -19.03 91.17
C ASN A 167 -7.24 -19.93 90.18
N MET A 168 -7.70 -21.10 90.61
CA MET A 168 -8.57 -21.98 89.84
C MET A 168 -9.87 -21.26 89.44
N ASN A 169 -10.58 -20.66 90.39
CA ASN A 169 -11.84 -19.96 90.11
C ASN A 169 -11.65 -18.82 89.08
N LEU A 170 -10.59 -18.03 89.22
CA LEU A 170 -10.22 -16.98 88.27
C LEU A 170 -9.94 -17.53 86.87
N LYS A 171 -9.25 -18.66 86.75
CA LYS A 171 -8.93 -19.28 85.45
C LYS A 171 -10.12 -19.98 84.81
N THR A 172 -11.01 -20.59 85.58
CA THR A 172 -12.30 -21.07 85.11
C THR A 172 -13.15 -19.94 84.54
N GLN A 173 -13.23 -18.80 85.24
CA GLN A 173 -13.94 -17.61 84.75
C GLN A 173 -13.34 -17.10 83.42
N GLN A 174 -12.02 -16.90 83.36
CA GLN A 174 -11.33 -16.45 82.13
C GLN A 174 -11.54 -17.41 80.94
N SER A 175 -11.66 -18.71 81.21
CA SER A 175 -11.99 -19.72 80.18
C SER A 175 -13.41 -19.58 79.65
N GLU A 176 -14.42 -19.43 80.53
CA GLU A 176 -15.83 -19.28 80.11
C GLU A 176 -16.11 -17.91 79.44
N GLU A 177 -15.41 -16.85 79.84
CA GLU A 177 -15.44 -15.55 79.15
C GLU A 177 -14.88 -15.67 77.71
N ALA A 178 -13.71 -16.31 77.55
CA ALA A 178 -13.11 -16.54 76.23
C ALA A 178 -13.95 -17.46 75.33
N LYS A 179 -14.58 -18.48 75.92
CA LYS A 179 -15.54 -19.40 75.27
C LYS A 179 -16.77 -18.66 74.75
N THR A 180 -17.31 -17.73 75.54
CA THR A 180 -18.47 -16.91 75.18
C THR A 180 -18.14 -16.00 73.99
N GLU A 181 -16.99 -15.33 74.01
CA GLU A 181 -16.56 -14.50 72.87
C GLU A 181 -16.25 -15.36 71.63
N TYR A 182 -15.64 -16.54 71.79
CA TYR A 182 -15.46 -17.48 70.66
C TYR A 182 -16.79 -17.92 70.05
N ALA A 183 -17.78 -18.31 70.85
CA ALA A 183 -19.10 -18.71 70.36
C ALA A 183 -19.83 -17.57 69.61
N LYS A 184 -19.76 -16.34 70.16
CA LYS A 184 -20.29 -15.12 69.52
C LYS A 184 -19.59 -14.85 68.18
N GLN A 185 -18.26 -14.85 68.13
CA GLN A 185 -17.50 -14.64 66.89
C GLN A 185 -17.76 -15.75 65.87
N LEU A 186 -17.98 -16.99 66.30
CA LEU A 186 -18.34 -18.11 65.42
C LEU A 186 -19.69 -17.86 64.76
N GLN A 187 -20.71 -17.46 65.53
CA GLN A 187 -22.03 -17.11 64.97
C GLN A 187 -21.93 -15.96 63.96
N THR A 188 -21.33 -14.82 64.35
CA THR A 188 -21.17 -13.66 63.46
C THR A 188 -20.40 -14.00 62.17
N THR A 189 -19.41 -14.88 62.24
CA THR A 189 -18.64 -15.32 61.06
C THR A 189 -19.48 -16.22 60.16
N ASN A 190 -20.23 -17.17 60.72
CA ASN A 190 -21.12 -18.06 59.96
C ASN A 190 -22.24 -17.29 59.26
N ASP A 191 -22.88 -16.34 59.95
CA ASP A 191 -23.94 -15.49 59.41
C ASP A 191 -23.42 -14.66 58.22
N MET A 192 -22.26 -14.04 58.37
CA MET A 192 -21.65 -13.23 57.31
C MET A 192 -21.09 -14.09 56.17
N GLN A 193 -20.58 -15.29 56.44
CA GLN A 193 -20.16 -16.25 55.41
C GLN A 193 -21.35 -16.74 54.58
N ASN A 194 -22.48 -17.03 55.22
CA ASN A 194 -23.73 -17.39 54.55
C ASN A 194 -24.20 -16.25 53.62
N MET A 195 -24.25 -15.01 54.12
CA MET A 195 -24.60 -13.84 53.30
C MET A 195 -23.62 -13.61 52.13
N HIS A 196 -22.33 -13.77 52.37
CA HIS A 196 -21.29 -13.59 51.34
C HIS A 196 -21.50 -14.56 50.16
N TYR A 197 -21.66 -15.86 50.43
CA TYR A 197 -21.77 -16.87 49.37
C TYR A 197 -23.17 -16.98 48.75
N ASN A 198 -24.24 -16.80 49.54
CA ASN A 198 -25.61 -17.03 49.08
C ASN A 198 -26.38 -15.76 48.70
N SER A 199 -25.78 -14.56 48.83
CA SER A 199 -26.38 -13.29 48.41
C SER A 199 -25.37 -12.33 47.77
N SER A 200 -24.38 -11.83 48.52
CA SER A 200 -23.61 -10.66 48.09
C SER A 200 -22.62 -10.94 46.95
N MET A 201 -21.92 -12.08 46.95
CA MET A 201 -21.07 -12.45 45.81
C MET A 201 -21.88 -12.87 44.57
N PRO A 202 -22.97 -13.66 44.67
CA PRO A 202 -23.91 -13.88 43.56
C PRO A 202 -24.39 -12.58 42.89
N GLU A 203 -24.69 -11.53 43.66
CA GLU A 203 -25.07 -10.23 43.12
C GLU A 203 -23.92 -9.58 42.31
N VAL A 204 -22.69 -9.61 42.81
CA VAL A 204 -21.50 -9.13 42.06
C VAL A 204 -21.31 -9.92 40.75
N PHE A 205 -21.50 -11.24 40.77
CA PHE A 205 -21.39 -12.07 39.56
C PHE A 205 -22.52 -11.79 38.56
N ALA A 206 -23.76 -11.59 39.02
CA ALA A 206 -24.89 -11.23 38.17
C ALA A 206 -24.66 -9.87 37.46
N ASN A 207 -24.19 -8.87 38.19
CA ASN A 207 -23.82 -7.56 37.62
C ASN A 207 -22.69 -7.68 36.56
N LEU A 208 -21.67 -8.50 36.81
CA LEU A 208 -20.60 -8.76 35.84
C LEU A 208 -21.10 -9.53 34.60
N GLN A 209 -22.05 -10.46 34.77
CA GLN A 209 -22.69 -11.18 33.68
C GLN A 209 -23.56 -10.26 32.83
N GLU A 210 -24.41 -9.42 33.44
CA GLU A 210 -25.24 -8.45 32.69
C GLU A 210 -24.38 -7.48 31.89
N LEU A 211 -23.25 -7.02 32.44
CA LEU A 211 -22.26 -6.20 31.73
C LEU A 211 -21.69 -6.95 30.50
N ASP A 212 -21.33 -8.23 30.64
CA ASP A 212 -20.80 -9.06 29.57
C ASP A 212 -21.83 -9.28 28.44
N GLU A 213 -23.07 -9.60 28.81
CA GLU A 213 -24.20 -9.78 27.89
C GLU A 213 -24.58 -8.47 27.17
N LYS A 214 -24.67 -7.35 27.91
CA LYS A 214 -24.93 -6.00 27.37
C LYS A 214 -23.85 -5.59 26.38
N ARG A 215 -22.57 -5.92 26.65
CA ARG A 215 -21.46 -5.73 25.71
C ARG A 215 -21.64 -6.55 24.43
N ILE A 216 -21.89 -7.86 24.54
CA ILE A 216 -22.07 -8.77 23.39
C ILE A 216 -23.25 -8.31 22.53
N LYS A 217 -24.38 -7.96 23.15
CA LYS A 217 -25.58 -7.46 22.49
C LYS A 217 -25.31 -6.17 21.71
N ASN A 218 -24.59 -5.21 22.31
CA ASN A 218 -24.27 -3.94 21.66
C ASN A 218 -23.22 -4.07 20.55
N MET A 219 -22.18 -4.91 20.72
CA MET A 219 -21.23 -5.25 19.65
C MET A 219 -21.98 -5.68 18.37
N ARG A 220 -22.91 -6.65 18.50
CA ARG A 220 -23.79 -7.12 17.42
C ARG A 220 -24.63 -5.98 16.82
N ASN A 221 -25.19 -5.10 17.66
CA ASN A 221 -25.99 -3.96 17.20
C ASN A 221 -25.16 -2.98 16.35
N TYR A 222 -23.92 -2.67 16.74
CA TYR A 222 -23.03 -1.78 15.98
C TYR A 222 -22.53 -2.40 14.68
N MET A 223 -22.34 -3.72 14.62
CA MET A 223 -22.07 -4.43 13.36
C MET A 223 -23.25 -4.31 12.40
N LEU A 224 -24.49 -4.53 12.87
CA LEU A 224 -25.69 -4.32 12.07
C LEU A 224 -25.85 -2.85 11.63
N LYS A 225 -25.58 -1.89 12.52
CA LYS A 225 -25.64 -0.46 12.19
C LYS A 225 -24.63 -0.06 11.10
N SER A 226 -23.46 -0.69 11.10
CA SER A 226 -22.43 -0.51 10.05
C SER A 226 -22.86 -1.05 8.68
N VAL A 227 -23.81 -1.99 8.63
CA VAL A 227 -24.44 -2.51 7.40
C VAL A 227 -25.63 -1.65 6.97
N GLU A 228 -26.40 -1.10 7.91
CA GLU A 228 -27.47 -0.13 7.60
C GLU A 228 -26.92 1.12 6.89
N ILE A 229 -25.75 1.63 7.32
CA ILE A 229 -25.11 2.83 6.76
C ILE A 229 -24.71 2.62 5.29
N GLU A 230 -24.07 1.50 4.94
CA GLU A 230 -23.76 1.14 3.55
C GLU A 230 -25.04 0.98 2.70
N ARG A 231 -26.04 0.28 3.24
CA ARG A 231 -27.32 0.08 2.54
C ARG A 231 -28.09 1.37 2.30
N ALA A 232 -27.88 2.40 3.13
CA ALA A 232 -28.54 3.70 2.96
C ALA A 232 -28.02 4.48 1.74
N VAL A 233 -26.73 4.34 1.38
CA VAL A 233 -26.17 5.04 0.21
C VAL A 233 -26.28 4.26 -1.10
N ALA A 234 -26.45 2.93 -1.04
CA ALA A 234 -26.50 2.06 -2.22
C ALA A 234 -27.51 2.49 -3.30
N PRO A 235 -28.74 2.97 -2.99
CA PRO A 235 -29.68 3.45 -4.01
C PRO A 235 -29.18 4.70 -4.76
N ILE A 236 -28.43 5.58 -4.09
CA ILE A 236 -27.89 6.80 -4.70
C ILE A 236 -26.64 6.44 -5.54
N ILE A 237 -25.83 5.49 -5.09
CA ILE A 237 -24.72 4.95 -5.91
C ILE A 237 -25.26 4.31 -7.19
N ALA A 238 -26.38 3.56 -7.11
CA ALA A 238 -27.07 3.02 -8.29
C ALA A 238 -27.57 4.15 -9.21
N GLN A 239 -28.24 5.17 -8.68
CA GLN A 239 -28.68 6.34 -9.46
C GLN A 239 -27.52 7.04 -10.19
N CYS A 240 -26.33 7.13 -9.59
CA CYS A 240 -25.15 7.66 -10.27
C CYS A 240 -24.64 6.77 -11.41
N LEU A 241 -24.77 5.44 -11.30
CA LEU A 241 -24.47 4.52 -12.42
C LEU A 241 -25.48 4.68 -13.55
N ASP A 242 -26.78 4.76 -13.22
CA ASP A 242 -27.86 5.06 -14.18
C ASP A 242 -27.62 6.42 -14.88
N GLY A 243 -27.09 7.40 -14.15
CA GLY A 243 -26.72 8.72 -14.67
C GLY A 243 -25.57 8.66 -15.69
N ILE A 244 -24.57 7.81 -15.46
CA ILE A 244 -23.46 7.56 -16.40
C ILE A 244 -23.95 6.82 -17.65
N GLU A 245 -24.76 5.76 -17.49
CA GLU A 245 -25.34 5.02 -18.62
C GLU A 245 -26.21 5.94 -19.49
N LYS A 246 -27.08 6.75 -18.87
CA LYS A 246 -27.86 7.77 -19.56
C LYS A 246 -26.98 8.80 -20.27
N ALA A 247 -25.91 9.28 -19.64
CA ALA A 247 -24.99 10.23 -20.26
C ALA A 247 -24.32 9.65 -21.52
N ALA A 248 -23.96 8.37 -21.50
CA ALA A 248 -23.42 7.67 -22.68
C ALA A 248 -24.48 7.52 -23.79
N HIS A 249 -25.74 7.24 -23.44
CA HIS A 249 -26.86 7.17 -24.40
C HIS A 249 -27.29 8.53 -25.00
N GLU A 250 -26.86 9.66 -24.42
CA GLU A 250 -27.05 11.00 -25.00
C GLU A 250 -25.99 11.36 -26.08
N ILE A 251 -25.03 10.48 -26.38
CA ILE A 251 -24.03 10.69 -27.43
C ILE A 251 -24.65 10.45 -28.82
N ASN A 252 -24.49 11.41 -29.73
CA ASN A 252 -25.12 11.44 -31.05
C ASN A 252 -24.11 11.84 -32.15
N GLU A 253 -23.61 10.86 -32.90
CA GLU A 253 -22.57 11.04 -33.91
C GLU A 253 -23.01 11.91 -35.10
N LYS A 254 -24.31 11.94 -35.39
CA LYS A 254 -24.90 12.69 -36.51
C LYS A 254 -25.11 14.16 -36.17
N GLU A 255 -25.56 14.46 -34.96
CA GLU A 255 -25.70 15.84 -34.48
C GLU A 255 -24.33 16.50 -34.34
N ASP A 256 -23.33 15.81 -33.78
CA ASP A 256 -21.98 16.37 -33.64
C ASP A 256 -21.29 16.60 -34.99
N THR A 257 -21.43 15.69 -35.95
CA THR A 257 -20.87 15.89 -37.30
C THR A 257 -21.59 17.00 -38.06
N LEU A 258 -22.90 17.20 -37.86
CA LEU A 258 -23.62 18.37 -38.36
C LEU A 258 -23.15 19.67 -37.68
N LEU A 259 -22.87 19.68 -36.38
CA LEU A 259 -22.28 20.83 -35.67
C LEU A 259 -20.86 21.16 -36.17
N VAL A 260 -20.05 20.16 -36.52
CA VAL A 260 -18.75 20.37 -37.21
C VAL A 260 -18.96 20.99 -38.59
N ILE A 261 -19.89 20.47 -39.39
CA ILE A 261 -20.20 21.03 -40.73
C ILE A 261 -20.72 22.47 -40.61
N GLU A 262 -21.60 22.78 -39.65
CA GLU A 262 -22.10 24.13 -39.39
C GLU A 262 -20.98 25.08 -38.94
N ARG A 263 -20.07 24.62 -38.07
CA ARG A 263 -18.94 25.42 -37.56
C ARG A 263 -17.90 25.74 -38.64
N TYR A 264 -17.69 24.83 -39.61
CA TYR A 264 -16.62 24.94 -40.61
C TYR A 264 -17.11 25.13 -42.06
N LYS A 265 -18.42 25.25 -42.33
CA LYS A 265 -18.94 25.59 -43.66
C LYS A 265 -18.39 26.94 -44.11
N SER A 266 -17.54 26.91 -45.13
CA SER A 266 -16.81 28.07 -45.62
C SER A 266 -17.65 29.01 -46.50
N GLY A 267 -18.86 28.59 -46.89
CA GLY A 267 -19.74 29.30 -47.82
C GLY A 267 -19.32 29.20 -49.30
N PHE A 268 -18.17 28.61 -49.60
CA PHE A 268 -17.72 28.37 -50.96
C PHE A 268 -18.57 27.27 -51.61
N GLN A 269 -19.07 27.55 -52.82
CA GLN A 269 -19.59 26.52 -53.70
C GLN A 269 -18.41 25.75 -54.34
N PRO A 270 -18.59 24.48 -54.72
CA PRO A 270 -17.63 23.80 -55.58
C PRO A 270 -17.38 24.60 -56.87
N PRO A 271 -16.15 24.62 -57.42
CA PRO A 271 -15.91 25.21 -58.73
C PRO A 271 -16.82 24.55 -59.78
N GLY A 272 -17.48 25.37 -60.59
CA GLY A 272 -18.22 24.87 -61.76
C GLY A 272 -17.27 24.37 -62.86
N ASP A 273 -17.84 23.69 -63.85
CA ASP A 273 -17.08 23.17 -64.99
C ASP A 273 -16.29 24.28 -65.70
N PHE A 274 -15.04 23.97 -66.09
CA PHE A 274 -14.22 24.90 -66.85
C PHE A 274 -14.88 25.17 -68.22
N PRO A 275 -15.12 26.44 -68.59
CA PRO A 275 -15.74 26.77 -69.87
C PRO A 275 -14.80 26.41 -71.02
N PHE A 276 -15.38 25.95 -72.14
CA PHE A 276 -14.63 25.71 -73.37
C PHE A 276 -14.25 27.06 -74.01
N GLU A 277 -12.95 27.39 -74.03
CA GLU A 277 -12.43 28.56 -74.73
C GLU A 277 -12.35 28.28 -76.24
N ASP A 278 -13.38 28.69 -76.98
CA ASP A 278 -13.41 28.57 -78.44
C ASP A 278 -12.48 29.59 -79.13
N LEU A 279 -11.22 29.18 -79.31
CA LEU A 279 -10.19 29.94 -80.04
C LEU A 279 -10.53 30.18 -81.52
N SER A 280 -11.56 29.55 -82.10
CA SER A 280 -11.97 29.83 -83.49
C SER A 280 -12.61 31.21 -83.64
N ALA A 281 -13.31 31.70 -82.61
CA ALA A 281 -13.90 33.03 -82.58
C ALA A 281 -12.85 34.16 -82.66
N ALA A 282 -11.63 33.92 -82.15
CA ALA A 282 -10.53 34.88 -82.20
C ALA A 282 -10.06 35.21 -83.64
N LYS A 283 -10.40 34.37 -84.64
CA LYS A 283 -10.13 34.65 -86.07
C LYS A 283 -11.16 35.57 -86.73
N MET A 284 -12.27 35.89 -86.07
CA MET A 284 -13.35 36.75 -86.59
C MET A 284 -13.23 38.23 -86.17
N GLN A 285 -12.15 38.63 -85.47
CA GLN A 285 -11.91 40.02 -85.05
C GLN A 285 -10.55 40.58 -85.53
N ILE A 286 -10.09 40.16 -86.71
CA ILE A 286 -8.97 40.82 -87.43
C ILE A 286 -9.54 41.66 -88.58
N ASP A 287 -10.30 42.69 -88.22
CA ASP A 287 -10.48 43.95 -88.98
C ASP A 287 -11.32 44.93 -88.12
N GLY A 288 -10.97 46.22 -88.08
CA GLY A 288 -11.85 47.26 -87.50
C GLY A 288 -11.44 48.02 -86.22
N ASN A 289 -10.14 48.16 -85.92
CA ASN A 289 -9.54 49.31 -85.19
C ASN A 289 -10.38 50.06 -84.10
N SER A 290 -10.28 49.69 -82.80
CA SER A 290 -10.31 50.67 -81.69
C SER A 290 -9.86 50.11 -80.33
N LYS A 291 -8.90 50.81 -79.70
CA LYS A 291 -8.49 50.78 -78.28
C LYS A 291 -7.89 49.48 -77.69
N LEU A 292 -6.89 49.70 -76.83
CA LEU A 292 -6.02 48.69 -76.27
C LEU A 292 -6.60 48.07 -75.00
N SER A 293 -6.86 46.76 -75.02
CA SER A 293 -6.93 45.92 -73.83
C SER A 293 -6.18 44.62 -74.11
N GLN A 294 -5.21 44.27 -73.27
CA GLN A 294 -4.46 43.02 -73.45
C GLN A 294 -5.36 41.83 -73.08
N PRO A 295 -5.29 40.71 -73.82
CA PRO A 295 -5.82 39.45 -73.32
C PRO A 295 -4.94 39.01 -72.15
N VAL A 296 -5.37 39.35 -70.94
CA VAL A 296 -4.79 38.77 -69.73
C VAL A 296 -5.16 37.29 -69.76
N MET A 297 -4.20 36.43 -70.11
CA MET A 297 -4.24 35.02 -69.71
C MET A 297 -4.42 35.02 -68.20
N GLN A 298 -5.64 34.76 -67.73
CA GLN A 298 -5.81 34.42 -66.33
C GLN A 298 -5.10 33.07 -66.15
N PRO A 299 -4.13 32.96 -65.22
CA PRO A 299 -3.60 31.65 -64.87
C PRO A 299 -4.77 30.77 -64.45
N ILE A 300 -4.68 29.46 -64.69
CA ILE A 300 -5.52 28.47 -64.01
C ILE A 300 -5.08 28.50 -62.53
N HIS A 301 -5.60 29.49 -61.81
CA HIS A 301 -4.99 29.95 -60.58
C HIS A 301 -5.37 29.00 -59.46
N ASN A 302 -4.36 28.49 -58.75
CA ASN A 302 -4.54 27.61 -57.60
C ASN A 302 -5.66 28.13 -56.68
N HIS A 303 -6.77 27.40 -56.59
CA HIS A 303 -7.82 27.69 -55.60
C HIS A 303 -7.38 27.33 -54.16
N LEU A 304 -6.15 26.81 -54.00
CA LEU A 304 -5.45 26.68 -52.73
C LEU A 304 -5.15 28.06 -52.11
N THR A 305 -6.17 28.61 -51.46
CA THR A 305 -6.06 29.32 -50.18
C THR A 305 -5.27 30.64 -50.20
N VAL A 306 -5.89 31.73 -50.69
CA VAL A 306 -5.40 33.10 -50.47
C VAL A 306 -6.47 34.00 -49.82
N LYS A 307 -6.34 34.15 -48.49
CA LYS A 307 -6.82 35.29 -47.66
C LYS A 307 -8.25 35.81 -47.87
N GLY A 308 -9.19 35.24 -47.12
CA GLY A 308 -10.36 36.00 -46.63
C GLY A 308 -9.98 37.06 -45.58
N THR A 309 -10.80 38.09 -45.41
CA THR A 309 -10.47 39.28 -44.61
C THR A 309 -10.90 39.18 -43.13
N MET A 310 -9.93 39.18 -42.22
CA MET A 310 -10.17 39.54 -40.82
C MET A 310 -10.37 41.05 -40.69
N SER A 311 -11.53 41.50 -40.21
CA SER A 311 -11.77 42.92 -39.91
C SER A 311 -10.97 43.37 -38.68
N GLY A 312 -10.37 44.56 -38.74
CA GLY A 312 -9.25 44.96 -37.88
C GLY A 312 -9.61 45.51 -36.48
N GLY A 313 -9.82 44.63 -35.50
CA GLY A 313 -10.05 44.98 -34.09
C GLY A 313 -8.78 45.11 -33.22
N LYS A 314 -7.88 46.07 -33.53
CA LYS A 314 -6.73 46.55 -32.72
C LYS A 314 -6.09 45.57 -31.67
N MET A 315 -4.93 45.00 -31.97
CA MET A 315 -3.93 44.69 -30.93
C MET A 315 -2.48 44.88 -31.44
N LYS A 316 -1.55 45.23 -30.54
CA LYS A 316 -0.16 45.63 -30.87
C LYS A 316 0.78 44.42 -30.95
N LYS A 317 1.80 44.51 -31.82
CA LYS A 317 2.88 43.50 -31.96
C LYS A 317 3.63 43.25 -30.65
N ARG A 318 3.90 41.97 -30.34
CA ARG A 318 5.22 41.49 -29.89
C ARG A 318 5.55 40.18 -30.61
N VAL A 319 6.84 39.84 -30.67
CA VAL A 319 7.46 38.97 -31.68
C VAL A 319 7.33 37.46 -31.36
N GLY A 320 7.07 36.66 -32.40
CA GLY A 320 7.70 35.35 -32.62
C GLY A 320 7.17 34.14 -31.86
N ILE A 321 6.29 33.36 -32.50
CA ILE A 321 6.00 31.97 -32.11
C ILE A 321 5.95 31.09 -33.36
N PHE A 322 6.96 30.24 -33.55
CA PHE A 322 6.97 29.09 -34.45
C PHE A 322 7.74 27.96 -33.75
N ASN A 323 7.13 27.33 -32.74
CA ASN A 323 7.65 26.12 -32.05
C ASN A 323 6.62 25.52 -31.06
N ILE A 324 5.44 25.09 -31.53
CA ILE A 324 4.48 24.32 -30.70
C ILE A 324 3.85 23.15 -31.48
N PHE A 325 4.70 22.21 -31.92
CA PHE A 325 4.29 20.85 -32.26
C PHE A 325 5.23 19.84 -31.57
N SER A 326 5.15 19.80 -30.25
CA SER A 326 5.79 18.80 -29.40
C SER A 326 4.94 18.58 -28.13
N SER A 327 5.22 17.50 -27.40
CA SER A 327 4.58 17.13 -26.13
C SER A 327 3.09 16.76 -26.17
N ASN A 328 2.76 15.63 -26.81
CA ASN A 328 1.64 14.77 -26.35
C ASN A 328 1.73 13.31 -26.86
N LYS A 329 2.90 12.67 -26.74
CA LYS A 329 3.13 11.25 -27.15
C LYS A 329 2.12 10.27 -26.55
N LYS A 330 1.79 10.40 -25.26
CA LYS A 330 0.94 9.45 -24.53
C LYS A 330 -0.48 9.32 -25.09
N LEU A 331 -1.05 10.39 -25.65
CA LEU A 331 -2.39 10.32 -26.26
C LEU A 331 -2.35 9.46 -27.54
N ILE A 332 -1.30 9.62 -28.35
CA ILE A 332 -1.07 8.85 -29.58
C ILE A 332 -0.81 7.37 -29.23
N GLU A 333 -0.03 7.11 -28.17
CA GLU A 333 0.25 5.75 -27.68
C GLU A 333 -1.04 5.05 -27.18
N VAL A 334 -1.94 5.75 -26.49
CA VAL A 334 -3.26 5.21 -26.07
C VAL A 334 -4.17 4.94 -27.28
N CYS A 335 -4.24 5.85 -28.27
CA CYS A 335 -5.02 5.61 -29.48
C CYS A 335 -4.48 4.43 -30.32
N ILE A 336 -3.15 4.20 -30.32
CA ILE A 336 -2.54 3.03 -30.97
C ILE A 336 -2.84 1.75 -30.18
N ALA A 337 -2.79 1.78 -28.84
CA ALA A 337 -3.10 0.63 -28.00
C ALA A 337 -4.56 0.16 -28.17
N LEU A 338 -5.51 1.09 -28.17
CA LEU A 338 -6.93 0.79 -28.38
C LEU A 338 -7.22 0.21 -29.78
N LYS A 339 -6.53 0.69 -30.82
CA LYS A 339 -6.70 0.18 -32.19
C LYS A 339 -6.26 -1.29 -32.36
N ASN A 340 -5.31 -1.75 -31.54
CA ASN A 340 -4.69 -3.07 -31.68
C ASN A 340 -5.41 -4.21 -30.93
N ASN A 341 -6.49 -3.93 -30.19
CA ASN A 341 -7.14 -4.90 -29.30
C ASN A 341 -8.61 -5.22 -29.68
N VAL A 342 -9.02 -4.89 -30.91
CA VAL A 342 -10.36 -5.21 -31.45
C VAL A 342 -10.24 -6.29 -32.53
N PRO A 343 -10.60 -7.55 -32.26
CA PRO A 343 -10.65 -8.59 -33.29
C PRO A 343 -11.88 -8.38 -34.18
N GLY A 344 -11.68 -7.79 -35.37
CA GLY A 344 -12.76 -7.67 -36.36
C GLY A 344 -12.58 -6.62 -37.47
N TYR A 345 -11.71 -5.62 -37.30
CA TYR A 345 -11.50 -4.57 -38.31
C TYR A 345 -10.12 -4.66 -38.98
N GLY A 346 -10.06 -5.46 -40.04
CA GLY A 346 -8.91 -5.48 -40.96
C GLY A 346 -8.98 -4.36 -41.99
N ASP A 347 -8.23 -3.29 -41.78
CA ASP A 347 -7.78 -2.39 -42.86
C ASP A 347 -6.25 -2.35 -42.88
N GLY A 348 -5.69 -2.51 -44.07
CA GLY A 348 -4.33 -3.00 -44.29
C GLY A 348 -3.25 -1.92 -44.22
N GLN A 349 -2.87 -1.48 -43.00
CA GLN A 349 -1.55 -0.86 -42.84
C GLN A 349 -0.47 -1.89 -43.19
N LYS A 350 0.12 -1.76 -44.38
CA LYS A 350 1.15 -2.68 -44.86
C LYS A 350 2.36 -2.64 -43.94
N GLU A 351 2.71 -3.80 -43.38
CA GLU A 351 3.81 -3.92 -42.40
C GLU A 351 5.18 -3.53 -42.98
N ASP A 352 5.30 -3.50 -44.31
CA ASP A 352 6.51 -3.13 -45.03
C ASP A 352 6.71 -1.60 -45.18
N TYR A 353 5.70 -0.80 -44.79
CA TYR A 353 5.62 0.66 -44.96
C TYR A 353 5.81 1.14 -46.42
N SER A 354 5.36 0.36 -47.41
CA SER A 354 5.43 0.73 -48.85
C SER A 354 4.53 1.91 -49.27
N ASP A 355 3.66 2.39 -48.37
CA ASP A 355 2.89 3.62 -48.49
C ASP A 355 3.72 4.89 -48.27
N LEU A 356 4.87 4.78 -47.59
CA LEU A 356 5.69 5.93 -47.21
C LEU A 356 6.77 6.29 -48.25
N PRO A 357 7.09 7.59 -48.44
CA PRO A 357 8.22 8.02 -49.28
C PRO A 357 9.54 7.35 -48.87
N PRO A 358 10.47 7.01 -49.79
CA PRO A 358 11.59 6.10 -49.51
C PRO A 358 12.44 6.42 -48.27
N ASN A 359 12.71 7.70 -48.00
CA ASN A 359 13.48 8.12 -46.81
C ASN A 359 12.66 8.06 -45.51
N GLN A 360 11.33 8.21 -45.59
CA GLN A 360 10.43 8.01 -44.45
C GLN A 360 10.22 6.50 -44.17
N ARG A 361 10.03 5.70 -45.22
CA ARG A 361 9.98 4.22 -45.16
C ARG A 361 11.20 3.66 -44.44
N LYS A 362 12.41 4.00 -44.90
CA LYS A 362 13.68 3.61 -44.26
C LYS A 362 13.74 4.02 -42.79
N LYS A 363 13.36 5.27 -42.46
CA LYS A 363 13.39 5.77 -41.07
C LYS A 363 12.41 5.04 -40.15
N ARG A 364 11.21 4.69 -40.62
CA ARG A 364 10.22 3.91 -39.85
C ARG A 364 10.66 2.46 -39.67
N LEU A 365 11.18 1.84 -40.72
CA LEU A 365 11.73 0.48 -40.66
C LEU A 365 12.91 0.39 -39.68
N GLN A 366 13.86 1.34 -39.72
CA GLN A 366 14.96 1.40 -38.77
C GLN A 366 14.45 1.54 -37.33
N GLN A 367 13.58 2.53 -37.05
CA GLN A 367 12.98 2.70 -35.73
C GLN A 367 12.31 1.41 -35.23
N ARG A 368 11.64 0.67 -36.12
CA ARG A 368 10.98 -0.59 -35.75
C ARG A 368 11.96 -1.72 -35.46
N ILE A 369 13.09 -1.79 -36.16
CA ILE A 369 14.18 -2.72 -35.84
C ILE A 369 14.78 -2.36 -34.47
N ASP A 370 15.05 -1.08 -34.21
CA ASP A 370 15.58 -0.59 -32.93
C ASP A 370 14.64 -0.95 -31.75
N GLU A 371 13.32 -0.75 -31.94
CA GLU A 371 12.27 -1.13 -30.98
C GLU A 371 12.21 -2.64 -30.68
N ILE A 372 12.48 -3.49 -31.69
CA ILE A 372 12.47 -4.95 -31.53
C ILE A 372 13.79 -5.42 -30.89
N GLN A 373 14.94 -4.83 -31.25
CA GLN A 373 16.23 -5.12 -30.63
C GLN A 373 16.23 -4.83 -29.12
N ALA A 374 15.65 -3.70 -28.71
CA ALA A 374 15.49 -3.38 -27.28
C ALA A 374 14.63 -4.42 -26.54
N LYS A 375 13.56 -4.93 -27.19
CA LYS A 375 12.71 -5.99 -26.62
C LYS A 375 13.41 -7.34 -26.54
N ILE A 376 14.25 -7.69 -27.52
CA ILE A 376 15.08 -8.90 -27.48
C ILE A 376 16.05 -8.80 -26.30
N GLN A 377 16.75 -7.68 -26.12
CA GLN A 377 17.65 -7.48 -24.98
C GLN A 377 16.94 -7.61 -23.63
N GLN A 378 15.75 -7.00 -23.49
CA GLN A 378 14.94 -7.11 -22.27
C GLN A 378 14.48 -8.55 -22.02
N GLU A 379 14.01 -9.26 -23.04
CA GLU A 379 13.52 -10.63 -22.92
C GLU A 379 14.67 -11.62 -22.66
N SER A 380 15.84 -11.42 -23.28
CA SER A 380 17.04 -12.23 -23.02
C SER A 380 17.51 -12.07 -21.57
N ALA A 381 17.53 -10.85 -21.04
CA ALA A 381 17.87 -10.63 -19.64
C ALA A 381 16.88 -11.30 -18.67
N ALA A 382 15.58 -11.31 -19.01
CA ALA A 382 14.56 -12.04 -18.25
C ALA A 382 14.76 -13.57 -18.35
N HIS A 383 14.99 -14.10 -19.55
CA HIS A 383 15.26 -15.50 -19.81
C HIS A 383 16.51 -16.01 -19.05
N ASP A 384 17.60 -15.23 -19.06
CA ASP A 384 18.82 -15.55 -18.31
C ASP A 384 18.59 -15.53 -16.79
N GLY A 385 17.71 -14.65 -16.30
CA GLY A 385 17.25 -14.64 -14.91
C GLY A 385 16.47 -15.91 -14.55
N LEU A 386 15.48 -16.28 -15.36
CA LEU A 386 14.70 -17.52 -15.20
C LEU A 386 15.60 -18.76 -15.26
N THR A 387 16.58 -18.78 -16.17
CA THR A 387 17.56 -19.88 -16.32
C THR A 387 18.38 -20.06 -15.04
N LYS A 388 18.89 -18.95 -14.47
CA LYS A 388 19.65 -18.98 -13.21
C LYS A 388 18.77 -19.42 -12.04
N MET A 389 17.54 -18.92 -11.95
CA MET A 389 16.60 -19.31 -10.90
C MET A 389 16.24 -20.81 -10.97
N LYS A 390 16.05 -21.36 -12.18
CA LYS A 390 15.87 -22.82 -12.35
C LYS A 390 17.08 -23.58 -11.82
N GLY A 391 18.30 -23.17 -12.18
CA GLY A 391 19.53 -23.79 -11.69
C GLY A 391 19.72 -23.70 -10.17
N VAL A 392 19.23 -22.65 -9.52
CA VAL A 392 19.21 -22.51 -8.05
C VAL A 392 18.22 -23.50 -7.42
N TYR A 393 17.02 -23.65 -7.99
CA TYR A 393 16.03 -24.63 -7.52
C TYR A 393 16.49 -26.09 -7.77
N GLU A 394 17.18 -26.35 -8.88
CA GLU A 394 17.78 -27.67 -9.19
C GLU A 394 18.91 -28.04 -8.21
N GLN A 395 19.61 -27.05 -7.66
CA GLN A 395 20.67 -27.24 -6.65
C GLN A 395 20.14 -27.28 -5.21
N ASN A 396 19.02 -26.60 -4.92
CA ASN A 396 18.39 -26.59 -3.61
C ASN A 396 16.84 -26.64 -3.73
N PRO A 397 16.25 -27.85 -3.67
CA PRO A 397 14.79 -28.04 -3.76
C PRO A 397 13.96 -27.35 -2.67
N ALA A 398 14.58 -26.85 -1.58
CA ALA A 398 13.88 -26.09 -0.55
C ALA A 398 13.60 -24.63 -0.97
N LEU A 399 14.25 -24.12 -2.02
CA LEU A 399 14.01 -22.76 -2.54
C LEU A 399 12.86 -22.70 -3.56
N GLY A 400 12.44 -23.85 -4.09
CA GLY A 400 11.34 -23.96 -5.05
C GLY A 400 11.46 -25.20 -5.93
N ASP A 401 10.38 -25.55 -6.63
CA ASP A 401 10.35 -26.64 -7.62
C ASP A 401 10.79 -26.10 -9.01
N PRO A 402 11.86 -26.64 -9.62
CA PRO A 402 12.32 -26.26 -10.96
C PRO A 402 11.24 -26.32 -12.05
N LEU A 403 10.27 -27.24 -11.94
CA LEU A 403 9.22 -27.43 -12.94
C LEU A 403 8.26 -26.24 -13.00
N THR A 404 8.11 -25.49 -11.91
CA THR A 404 7.28 -24.26 -11.87
C THR A 404 7.84 -23.14 -12.77
N ILE A 405 9.16 -23.14 -12.99
CA ILE A 405 9.87 -22.15 -13.82
C ILE A 405 9.98 -22.60 -15.28
N GLU A 406 9.97 -23.91 -15.55
CA GLU A 406 10.15 -24.48 -16.89
C GLU A 406 9.08 -24.04 -17.91
N SER A 407 7.83 -23.85 -17.45
CA SER A 407 6.76 -23.26 -18.26
C SER A 407 7.05 -21.80 -18.65
N GLN A 408 7.56 -21.00 -17.72
CA GLN A 408 7.90 -19.60 -17.95
C GLN A 408 9.13 -19.46 -18.87
N LEU A 409 10.13 -20.32 -18.67
CA LEU A 409 11.32 -20.40 -19.52
C LEU A 409 10.95 -20.76 -20.97
N THR A 410 10.05 -21.74 -21.14
CA THR A 410 9.48 -22.12 -22.44
C THR A 410 8.71 -20.96 -23.08
N GLN A 411 7.90 -20.24 -22.31
CA GLN A 411 7.16 -19.07 -22.79
C GLN A 411 8.10 -17.94 -23.24
N SER A 412 9.16 -17.67 -22.48
CA SER A 412 10.16 -16.65 -22.82
C SER A 412 11.00 -17.05 -24.05
N THR A 413 11.38 -18.32 -24.17
CA THR A 413 12.03 -18.89 -25.38
C THR A 413 11.16 -18.65 -26.63
N ASN A 414 9.87 -19.01 -26.57
CA ASN A 414 8.91 -18.80 -27.66
C ASN A 414 8.71 -17.30 -28.01
N LYS A 415 8.94 -16.41 -27.05
CA LYS A 415 8.83 -14.95 -27.23
C LYS A 415 10.09 -14.36 -27.86
N LEU A 416 11.28 -14.86 -27.49
CA LEU A 416 12.55 -14.56 -28.14
C LEU A 416 12.55 -15.00 -29.61
N GLU A 417 12.10 -16.21 -29.91
CA GLU A 417 12.01 -16.71 -31.29
C GLU A 417 11.11 -15.82 -32.17
N LYS A 418 9.93 -15.44 -31.67
CA LYS A 418 9.02 -14.52 -32.37
C LYS A 418 9.62 -13.15 -32.60
N LEU A 419 10.28 -12.57 -31.58
CA LEU A 419 10.96 -11.28 -31.71
C LEU A 419 12.14 -11.36 -32.70
N ALA A 420 12.88 -12.47 -32.76
CA ALA A 420 13.94 -12.69 -33.73
C ALA A 420 13.41 -12.84 -35.16
N ALA A 421 12.27 -13.53 -35.34
CA ALA A 421 11.59 -13.65 -36.63
C ALA A 421 11.05 -12.30 -37.12
N ASP A 422 10.43 -11.51 -36.24
CA ASP A 422 10.01 -10.13 -36.55
C ASP A 422 11.22 -9.23 -36.89
N LEU A 423 12.32 -9.32 -36.14
CA LEU A 423 13.56 -8.60 -36.43
C LEU A 423 14.07 -8.93 -37.85
N ALA A 424 14.13 -10.21 -38.21
CA ALA A 424 14.57 -10.65 -39.54
C ALA A 424 13.61 -10.16 -40.65
N LYS A 425 12.30 -10.20 -40.40
CA LYS A 425 11.24 -9.68 -41.30
C LYS A 425 11.40 -8.18 -41.55
N TYR A 426 11.53 -7.37 -40.51
CA TYR A 426 11.70 -5.92 -40.64
C TYR A 426 13.08 -5.52 -41.21
N GLN A 427 14.14 -6.27 -40.90
CA GLN A 427 15.44 -6.13 -41.57
C GLN A 427 15.32 -6.42 -43.07
N GLY A 428 14.61 -7.49 -43.47
CA GLY A 428 14.33 -7.80 -44.86
C GLY A 428 13.62 -6.67 -45.61
N TYR A 429 12.58 -6.08 -45.01
CA TYR A 429 11.89 -4.90 -45.56
C TYR A 429 12.79 -3.66 -45.65
N LEU A 430 13.70 -3.44 -44.70
CA LEU A 430 14.68 -2.34 -44.77
C LEU A 430 15.67 -2.57 -45.92
N ASP A 431 16.15 -3.80 -46.09
CA ASP A 431 17.08 -4.20 -47.13
C ASP A 431 16.45 -4.08 -48.52
N GLU A 432 15.17 -4.42 -48.66
CA GLU A 432 14.37 -4.19 -49.87
C GLU A 432 14.16 -2.69 -50.13
N ALA A 433 13.77 -1.90 -49.12
CA ALA A 433 13.63 -0.45 -49.24
C ALA A 433 14.95 0.26 -49.57
N ILE A 434 16.10 -0.32 -49.19
CA ILE A 434 17.43 0.12 -49.62
C ILE A 434 17.65 -0.20 -51.09
N LYS A 435 17.49 -1.46 -51.52
CA LYS A 435 17.70 -1.91 -52.91
C LYS A 435 16.78 -1.19 -53.91
N ALA A 436 15.49 -1.05 -53.58
CA ALA A 436 14.52 -0.31 -54.40
C ALA A 436 14.91 1.17 -54.58
N GLY A 437 15.55 1.78 -53.57
CA GLY A 437 16.05 3.16 -53.65
C GLY A 437 17.28 3.35 -54.54
N VAL A 438 18.03 2.29 -54.86
CA VAL A 438 19.21 2.36 -55.75
C VAL A 438 18.79 2.38 -57.22
N ASN A 439 17.74 1.61 -57.58
CA ASN A 439 17.28 1.46 -58.98
C ASN A 439 16.72 2.73 -59.63
N LEU A 440 16.52 3.82 -58.86
CA LEU A 440 16.08 5.12 -59.37
C LEU A 440 17.25 6.08 -59.69
N SER A 441 18.50 5.64 -59.55
CA SER A 441 19.69 6.49 -59.74
C SER A 441 20.35 6.31 -61.12
N SER A 442 20.01 7.22 -62.04
CA SER A 442 20.68 7.51 -63.34
C SER A 442 20.38 6.62 -64.56
N PRO A 443 19.98 7.28 -65.66
CA PRO A 443 20.54 7.04 -66.99
C PRO A 443 21.46 8.21 -67.43
N SER A 444 22.69 7.86 -67.82
CA SER A 444 23.58 8.49 -68.84
C SER A 444 23.52 9.99 -69.20
N GLN A 445 24.70 10.64 -69.24
CA GLN A 445 25.31 11.45 -70.35
C GLN A 445 26.42 12.41 -69.79
N LEU A 446 27.41 12.95 -70.52
CA LEU A 446 28.25 12.51 -71.66
C LEU A 446 29.48 13.48 -71.75
N GLN A 447 30.68 12.95 -72.01
CA GLN A 447 31.89 13.62 -72.59
C GLN A 447 32.44 14.98 -72.06
N ARG A 448 33.77 15.03 -71.83
CA ARG A 448 34.74 15.77 -72.70
C ARG A 448 36.23 15.43 -72.42
N LYS A 449 36.87 14.79 -73.43
CA LYS A 449 38.24 14.98 -74.02
C LYS A 449 39.43 15.56 -73.21
N PRO A 450 40.71 15.30 -73.61
CA PRO A 450 41.28 14.12 -74.31
C PRO A 450 42.76 13.73 -73.89
N THR A 451 43.42 12.90 -74.72
CA THR A 451 44.89 12.69 -74.94
C THR A 451 45.76 11.78 -74.02
N THR A 452 46.26 10.68 -74.63
CA THR A 452 47.65 10.11 -74.63
C THR A 452 48.46 9.97 -73.33
N ASN A 453 49.19 8.88 -73.00
CA ASN A 453 49.55 7.56 -73.61
C ASN A 453 49.87 6.58 -72.42
N GLY A 454 50.00 5.25 -72.53
CA GLY A 454 49.83 4.29 -73.63
C GLY A 454 50.53 2.95 -73.31
N SER A 455 49.95 1.80 -73.70
CA SER A 455 50.48 0.41 -73.56
C SER A 455 50.75 -0.11 -72.13
N ALA A 456 50.93 -1.41 -71.85
CA ALA A 456 50.36 -2.70 -72.33
C ALA A 456 50.88 -3.77 -71.33
N THR A 457 50.19 -4.80 -70.87
CA THR A 457 49.53 -5.92 -71.59
C THR A 457 48.51 -6.66 -70.65
N ARG A 458 48.08 -7.87 -71.02
CA ARG A 458 47.02 -8.71 -70.41
C ARG A 458 47.54 -10.17 -70.28
N PRO A 459 46.83 -11.15 -69.66
CA PRO A 459 45.78 -11.09 -68.60
C PRO A 459 45.80 -12.26 -67.56
N LEU A 460 44.84 -12.26 -66.61
CA LEU A 460 44.13 -13.45 -66.02
C LEU A 460 44.95 -14.44 -65.14
N SER A 461 44.41 -15.09 -64.09
CA SER A 461 43.03 -15.13 -63.53
C SER A 461 42.94 -15.61 -62.07
N SER A 462 41.76 -15.38 -61.46
CA SER A 462 41.04 -16.29 -60.53
C SER A 462 41.30 -16.30 -59.01
N ARG A 463 40.20 -15.97 -58.29
CA ARG A 463 39.67 -16.63 -57.06
C ARG A 463 40.32 -16.46 -55.66
N ARG A 464 39.58 -15.67 -54.84
CA ARG A 464 38.82 -16.07 -53.62
C ARG A 464 39.36 -15.75 -52.20
N SER A 465 38.47 -15.06 -51.46
CA SER A 465 38.10 -15.18 -50.03
C SER A 465 38.99 -14.67 -48.87
N SER A 466 38.35 -13.75 -48.12
CA SER A 466 38.10 -13.72 -46.66
C SER A 466 39.11 -13.17 -45.64
N HIS A 467 38.59 -12.21 -44.85
CA HIS A 467 38.54 -12.16 -43.36
C HIS A 467 39.17 -10.95 -42.64
N SER A 468 38.28 -10.16 -42.03
CA SER A 468 38.35 -9.40 -40.75
C SER A 468 39.69 -9.07 -40.07
N GLY A 469 40.04 -7.77 -40.01
CA GLY A 469 39.75 -6.87 -38.85
C GLY A 469 40.57 -6.96 -37.54
N GLY A 470 40.69 -5.82 -36.83
CA GLY A 470 40.97 -5.75 -35.38
C GLY A 470 42.08 -4.79 -34.90
N GLU A 471 41.71 -3.64 -34.33
CA GLU A 471 42.49 -2.72 -33.46
C GLU A 471 41.46 -1.86 -32.66
N GLU A 472 41.70 -1.27 -31.49
CA GLU A 472 42.46 -1.70 -30.28
C GLU A 472 41.91 -0.90 -29.06
N SER A 473 42.43 -1.08 -27.84
CA SER A 473 41.93 -0.42 -26.60
C SER A 473 42.94 0.54 -25.96
N LEU A 474 42.48 1.49 -25.11
CA LEU A 474 42.99 1.76 -23.73
C LEU A 474 42.42 3.06 -23.10
N SER A 475 42.67 3.26 -21.80
CA SER A 475 42.11 4.35 -20.94
C SER A 475 43.20 5.02 -20.07
N ARG A 476 42.95 6.22 -19.48
CA ARG A 476 43.57 6.72 -18.21
C ARG A 476 43.04 8.08 -17.70
N SER A 477 43.42 8.45 -16.46
CA SER A 477 42.93 9.59 -15.64
C SER A 477 44.05 10.22 -14.75
N ALA A 478 43.84 11.43 -14.21
CA ALA A 478 44.58 12.11 -13.09
C ALA A 478 43.77 13.39 -12.66
N SER A 479 43.95 14.18 -11.58
CA SER A 479 44.86 14.30 -10.40
C SER A 479 44.01 14.85 -9.19
N ASP A 480 44.45 15.37 -8.01
CA ASP A 480 45.76 15.71 -7.40
C ASP A 480 45.71 15.63 -5.83
N SER A 481 46.03 16.72 -5.09
CA SER A 481 46.30 16.84 -3.64
C SER A 481 45.86 18.24 -3.10
N SER A 482 46.09 18.75 -1.87
CA SER A 482 46.73 18.40 -0.57
C SER A 482 46.06 19.28 0.55
N VAL A 483 46.45 19.56 1.81
CA VAL A 483 47.70 19.51 2.63
C VAL A 483 47.41 19.11 4.11
N SER A 484 47.71 19.92 5.16
CA SER A 484 47.68 19.61 6.63
C SER A 484 47.77 20.94 7.47
N ASN A 485 47.91 21.06 8.82
CA ASN A 485 48.28 20.15 9.93
C ASN A 485 47.92 20.73 11.36
N ALA A 486 47.84 19.87 12.39
CA ALA A 486 47.95 20.11 13.87
C ALA A 486 46.89 21.00 14.59
N THR A 487 46.54 20.88 15.90
CA THR A 487 47.24 20.26 17.07
C THR A 487 46.28 19.80 18.22
N ALA A 488 46.58 18.64 18.86
CA ALA A 488 46.31 18.12 20.24
C ALA A 488 45.01 18.34 21.09
N ASN A 489 44.59 17.24 21.74
CA ASN A 489 44.05 17.05 23.11
C ASN A 489 42.75 17.77 23.61
N GLN A 490 41.66 17.01 23.78
CA GLN A 490 41.27 16.39 25.08
C GLN A 490 40.04 15.45 24.93
N ALA A 491 39.70 14.69 25.97
CA ALA A 491 38.71 13.61 25.93
C ALA A 491 37.27 14.07 26.24
N ASN A 492 36.28 13.48 25.55
CA ASN A 492 34.88 13.44 25.99
C ASN A 492 34.16 12.19 25.45
N LYS A 493 32.91 11.97 25.87
CA LYS A 493 32.06 10.82 25.53
C LYS A 493 31.90 10.65 24.02
N LYS A 494 31.81 9.40 23.53
CA LYS A 494 31.49 9.09 22.12
C LYS A 494 30.08 9.60 21.79
N SER A 495 29.99 10.64 20.96
CA SER A 495 28.75 11.04 20.29
C SER A 495 28.58 10.25 18.99
N ALA A 496 27.35 9.88 18.65
CA ALA A 496 27.04 9.23 17.39
C ALA A 496 27.26 10.17 16.17
N PRO A 497 27.46 9.62 14.96
CA PRO A 497 27.42 10.41 13.72
C PRO A 497 26.05 11.11 13.57
N SER A 498 26.04 12.33 13.04
CA SER A 498 24.79 13.06 12.81
C SER A 498 23.89 12.35 11.80
N THR A 499 22.64 12.12 12.18
CA THR A 499 21.64 11.41 11.36
C THR A 499 21.44 12.10 10.01
N PRO A 500 21.50 11.38 8.87
CA PRO A 500 21.01 11.89 7.60
C PRO A 500 19.50 12.16 7.72
N GLN A 501 19.06 13.39 7.44
CA GLN A 501 17.64 13.75 7.46
C GLN A 501 17.10 14.02 6.05
N PRO A 502 16.59 12.99 5.36
CA PRO A 502 15.54 13.13 4.36
C PRO A 502 14.17 12.82 4.97
N THR A 503 13.13 13.51 4.49
CA THR A 503 11.74 13.06 4.64
C THR A 503 11.46 11.87 3.73
N HIS A 504 10.51 11.01 4.12
CA HIS A 504 10.14 9.72 3.51
C HIS A 504 11.04 8.54 3.89
N GLY A 505 10.46 7.57 4.63
CA GLY A 505 10.92 6.19 4.63
C GLY A 505 10.30 5.40 3.45
N PRO A 506 10.69 4.13 3.24
CA PRO A 506 10.34 3.37 2.04
C PRO A 506 8.88 2.86 2.04
N GLU A 507 7.94 3.70 1.60
CA GLU A 507 6.63 3.23 1.14
C GLU A 507 6.76 2.68 -0.29
N SER A 508 6.70 1.35 -0.44
CA SER A 508 6.62 0.67 -1.74
C SER A 508 5.95 -0.70 -1.59
N GLY A 509 4.62 -0.69 -1.47
CA GLY A 509 3.83 -1.90 -1.18
C GLY A 509 3.38 -2.67 -2.42
N LEU A 510 3.33 -4.00 -2.28
CA LEU A 510 2.43 -4.90 -3.03
C LEU A 510 2.38 -6.27 -2.32
N GLY A 511 1.17 -6.85 -2.19
CA GLY A 511 0.97 -8.20 -1.64
C GLY A 511 0.46 -8.22 -0.20
N THR A 512 -0.86 -8.33 -0.02
CA THR A 512 -1.49 -8.51 1.30
C THR A 512 -1.62 -9.99 1.66
N SER A 513 -1.37 -10.33 2.93
CA SER A 513 -2.06 -11.41 3.63
C SER A 513 -2.10 -11.12 5.13
N ARG A 514 -3.11 -11.67 5.82
CA ARG A 514 -3.49 -11.31 7.20
C ARG A 514 -3.64 -12.58 8.04
N THR A 515 -3.27 -12.53 9.32
CA THR A 515 -3.97 -13.25 10.39
C THR A 515 -3.70 -12.60 11.75
N SER A 516 -4.61 -12.83 12.71
CA SER A 516 -4.44 -12.46 14.11
C SER A 516 -5.26 -13.40 15.02
N LEU A 517 -4.68 -13.76 16.17
CA LEU A 517 -5.12 -14.71 17.23
C LEU A 517 -6.43 -14.25 17.97
N PRO A 518 -7.03 -14.98 18.97
CA PRO A 518 -6.58 -16.20 19.68
C PRO A 518 -7.64 -17.28 20.12
N GLY A 519 -7.16 -18.49 20.46
CA GLY A 519 -7.76 -19.43 21.46
C GLY A 519 -8.95 -20.31 21.02
N SER A 520 -9.25 -21.46 21.64
CA SER A 520 -8.71 -22.05 22.89
C SER A 520 -8.93 -23.57 23.00
N GLY A 521 -7.90 -24.32 23.40
CA GLY A 521 -8.02 -25.52 24.24
C GLY A 521 -7.94 -26.90 23.57
N GLY A 522 -6.87 -27.66 23.87
CA GLY A 522 -7.00 -29.11 24.08
C GLY A 522 -6.07 -30.07 23.34
N GLU A 523 -5.30 -29.65 22.35
CA GLU A 523 -4.40 -30.54 21.58
C GLU A 523 -2.96 -30.01 21.50
N GLU A 524 -2.00 -30.91 21.26
CA GLU A 524 -0.56 -30.64 21.34
C GLU A 524 -0.08 -29.81 20.13
N TYR A 525 0.16 -28.52 20.34
CA TYR A 525 0.72 -27.63 19.32
C TYR A 525 2.20 -27.91 19.09
N TYR A 526 2.49 -28.65 18.02
CA TYR A 526 3.71 -28.43 17.26
C TYR A 526 3.64 -27.02 16.66
N VAL A 527 4.51 -26.12 17.13
CA VAL A 527 4.66 -24.79 16.53
C VAL A 527 5.53 -24.94 15.29
N ASP A 528 4.96 -24.62 14.13
CA ASP A 528 5.63 -24.77 12.84
C ASP A 528 6.62 -23.61 12.65
N GLU A 529 7.91 -23.82 12.96
CA GLU A 529 8.98 -22.80 12.86
C GLU A 529 9.35 -22.42 11.41
N VAL A 530 8.68 -23.01 10.41
CA VAL A 530 9.15 -23.16 9.03
C VAL A 530 9.11 -21.87 8.20
N ASP A 531 8.31 -20.87 8.57
CA ASP A 531 8.10 -19.63 7.78
C ASP A 531 8.96 -18.42 8.26
N ALA A 532 9.84 -18.62 9.24
CA ALA A 532 10.74 -17.58 9.73
C ALA A 532 12.03 -17.52 8.89
N GLN A 533 12.21 -16.46 8.09
CA GLN A 533 13.43 -16.27 7.27
C GLN A 533 14.71 -16.54 8.07
N PRO A 534 15.66 -17.35 7.56
CA PRO A 534 16.89 -17.67 8.27
C PRO A 534 17.78 -16.42 8.40
N PRO A 535 18.43 -16.20 9.56
CA PRO A 535 19.28 -15.04 9.76
C PRO A 535 20.52 -15.08 8.86
N LEU A 536 20.80 -13.97 8.18
CA LEU A 536 22.02 -13.75 7.39
C LEU A 536 23.27 -13.62 8.27
N GLY A 537 23.07 -13.28 9.56
CA GLY A 537 24.14 -13.09 10.52
C GLY A 537 23.61 -12.71 11.90
N THR A 538 24.54 -12.31 12.77
CA THR A 538 24.22 -11.56 13.99
C THR A 538 24.59 -10.10 13.81
N CYS A 539 23.95 -9.21 14.57
CA CYS A 539 24.36 -7.83 14.68
C CYS A 539 24.26 -7.37 16.13
N LYS A 540 25.16 -6.47 16.53
CA LYS A 540 25.27 -5.97 17.90
C LYS A 540 25.05 -4.47 17.93
N ALA A 541 24.17 -3.99 18.79
CA ALA A 541 23.95 -2.56 18.98
C ALA A 541 25.21 -1.86 19.53
N LEU A 542 25.72 -0.88 18.78
CA LEU A 542 26.84 -0.02 19.15
C LEU A 542 26.40 1.23 19.93
N TYR A 543 25.11 1.55 19.85
CA TYR A 543 24.45 2.65 20.56
C TYR A 543 22.99 2.25 20.82
N PRO A 544 22.36 2.75 21.89
CA PRO A 544 20.91 2.59 22.08
C PRO A 544 20.13 3.39 21.01
N PHE A 545 18.95 2.88 20.66
CA PHE A 545 18.03 3.52 19.72
C PHE A 545 16.58 3.38 20.22
N ASP A 546 15.93 4.53 20.44
CA ASP A 546 14.51 4.61 20.73
C ASP A 546 13.72 4.59 19.41
N ALA A 547 12.82 3.62 19.23
CA ALA A 547 12.00 3.51 18.03
C ALA A 547 11.02 4.68 17.89
N THR A 548 11.20 5.50 16.86
CA THR A 548 10.36 6.68 16.59
C THR A 548 9.43 6.53 15.38
N SER A 549 9.57 5.47 14.59
CA SER A 549 8.75 5.20 13.39
C SER A 549 8.09 3.83 13.44
N GLU A 550 6.91 3.72 12.83
CA GLU A 550 6.23 2.45 12.62
C GLU A 550 7.14 1.48 11.82
N GLY A 551 7.19 0.22 12.23
CA GLY A 551 8.12 -0.78 11.69
C GLY A 551 9.55 -0.77 12.29
N SER A 552 9.94 0.25 13.06
CA SER A 552 11.23 0.24 13.80
C SER A 552 11.11 -0.42 15.18
N ILE A 553 12.18 -1.05 15.68
CA ILE A 553 12.22 -1.63 17.03
C ILE A 553 13.27 -0.95 17.92
N PRO A 554 13.00 -0.74 19.22
CA PRO A 554 13.96 -0.13 20.12
C PRO A 554 15.02 -1.15 20.55
N MET A 555 16.28 -0.72 20.61
CA MET A 555 17.42 -1.55 21.01
C MET A 555 18.31 -0.86 22.05
N TYR A 556 18.92 -1.65 22.92
CA TYR A 556 19.81 -1.18 23.99
C TYR A 556 21.28 -1.30 23.62
N ASP A 557 22.15 -0.52 24.28
CA ASP A 557 23.61 -0.59 24.11
C ASP A 557 24.12 -2.03 24.33
N GLY A 558 24.80 -2.59 23.33
CA GLY A 558 25.32 -3.96 23.36
C GLY A 558 24.28 -5.09 23.15
N GLU A 559 23.01 -4.80 22.87
CA GLU A 559 22.00 -5.81 22.54
C GLU A 559 22.37 -6.61 21.28
N GLU A 560 22.23 -7.94 21.34
CA GLU A 560 22.52 -8.86 20.23
C GLU A 560 21.22 -9.30 19.55
N LEU A 561 21.19 -9.15 18.22
CA LEU A 561 20.04 -9.34 17.36
C LEU A 561 20.41 -10.22 16.16
N TYR A 562 19.44 -10.96 15.65
CA TYR A 562 19.58 -11.66 14.37
C TYR A 562 19.39 -10.67 13.21
N MET A 563 20.31 -10.66 12.26
CA MET A 563 20.19 -9.85 11.04
C MET A 563 19.39 -10.64 9.99
N ILE A 564 18.26 -10.09 9.54
CA ILE A 564 17.35 -10.72 8.59
C ILE A 564 17.54 -10.16 7.18
N GLU A 565 17.81 -8.87 7.05
CA GLU A 565 18.00 -8.19 5.77
C GLU A 565 19.07 -7.10 5.90
N LEU A 566 20.03 -7.08 4.97
CA LEU A 566 21.07 -6.05 4.90
C LEU A 566 20.50 -4.73 4.38
N ASP A 567 21.11 -3.62 4.81
CA ASP A 567 20.89 -2.28 4.26
C ASP A 567 21.06 -2.25 2.75
N GLN A 568 19.99 -1.85 2.03
CA GLN A 568 20.00 -1.75 0.57
C GLN A 568 20.50 -0.38 0.06
N GLY A 569 20.97 0.48 0.96
CA GLY A 569 21.42 1.85 0.68
C GLY A 569 20.51 2.94 1.24
N ASP A 570 19.55 2.60 2.11
CA ASP A 570 18.60 3.55 2.73
C ASP A 570 18.94 3.90 4.19
N GLY A 571 19.90 3.20 4.81
CA GLY A 571 20.36 3.43 6.16
C GLY A 571 19.75 2.52 7.23
N TRP A 572 18.91 1.55 6.84
CA TRP A 572 18.19 0.67 7.76
C TRP A 572 18.51 -0.82 7.54
N THR A 573 18.68 -1.55 8.63
CA THR A 573 18.87 -3.01 8.63
C THR A 573 17.66 -3.68 9.28
N ARG A 574 17.15 -4.75 8.69
CA ARG A 574 16.04 -5.52 9.26
C ARG A 574 16.58 -6.58 10.21
N VAL A 575 16.03 -6.61 11.43
CA VAL A 575 16.53 -7.40 12.55
C VAL A 575 15.41 -8.13 13.27
N ARG A 576 15.72 -9.28 13.88
CA ARG A 576 14.85 -10.09 14.74
C ARG A 576 15.46 -10.22 16.12
N ARG A 577 14.68 -10.10 17.19
CA ARG A 577 15.17 -10.39 18.54
C ARG A 577 15.50 -11.89 18.71
N ILE A 578 16.58 -12.18 19.43
CA ILE A 578 16.99 -13.57 19.71
C ILE A 578 16.02 -14.24 20.70
N SER A 579 15.47 -13.48 21.65
CA SER A 579 14.61 -14.00 22.73
C SER A 579 13.10 -13.92 22.46
N GLN A 580 12.67 -13.30 21.36
CA GLN A 580 11.26 -13.04 21.03
C GLN A 580 11.09 -12.97 19.50
N PRO A 581 10.01 -13.53 18.91
CA PRO A 581 9.74 -13.46 17.47
C PRO A 581 9.20 -12.07 17.07
N ILE A 582 9.96 -11.03 17.37
CA ILE A 582 9.69 -9.64 17.01
C ILE A 582 10.75 -9.20 16.01
N GLU A 583 10.28 -8.71 14.87
CA GLU A 583 11.10 -8.10 13.82
C GLU A 583 10.84 -6.61 13.70
N GLY A 584 11.82 -5.90 13.13
CA GLY A 584 11.66 -4.55 12.62
C GLY A 584 12.98 -3.98 12.13
N PHE A 585 13.00 -2.68 11.89
CA PHE A 585 14.18 -1.98 11.39
C PHE A 585 14.92 -1.23 12.50
N VAL A 586 16.25 -1.21 12.40
CA VAL A 586 17.14 -0.37 13.20
C VAL A 586 18.15 0.36 12.29
N PRO A 587 18.70 1.52 12.68
CA PRO A 587 19.66 2.23 11.85
C PRO A 587 20.95 1.41 11.69
N THR A 588 21.37 1.16 10.45
CA THR A 588 22.57 0.34 10.14
C THR A 588 23.84 0.94 10.76
N SER A 589 23.92 2.26 10.84
CA SER A 589 25.03 2.99 11.46
C SER A 589 25.10 2.87 13.00
N TYR A 590 24.10 2.25 13.62
CA TYR A 590 24.01 2.02 15.07
C TYR A 590 24.31 0.55 15.46
N ILE A 591 24.64 -0.33 14.51
CA ILE A 591 24.90 -1.76 14.74
C ILE A 591 26.24 -2.20 14.11
N GLU A 592 26.82 -3.26 14.66
CA GLU A 592 27.98 -3.97 14.10
C GLU A 592 27.55 -5.34 13.60
N CYS A 593 27.51 -5.52 12.27
CA CYS A 593 27.00 -6.73 11.63
C CYS A 593 28.10 -7.76 11.36
N HIS A 594 27.85 -9.00 11.79
CA HIS A 594 28.67 -10.17 11.53
C HIS A 594 27.85 -11.17 10.72
N LEU A 595 28.05 -11.18 9.40
CA LEU A 595 27.48 -12.19 8.50
C LEU A 595 27.97 -13.59 8.87
N TYR A 596 27.10 -14.60 8.73
CA TYR A 596 27.57 -15.98 8.73
C TYR A 596 28.26 -16.26 7.39
N ASN A 597 29.51 -16.74 7.44
CA ASN A 597 30.20 -17.20 6.23
C ASN A 597 29.40 -18.34 5.59
N THR A 598 29.02 -18.14 4.33
CA THR A 598 28.43 -19.12 3.42
C THR A 598 29.44 -19.55 2.37
#